data_AF-A0AAU2VI12-F1
#
_entry.id   AF-A0AAU2VI12-F1
#
_cell.length_a   1.000
_cell.length_b   1.000
_cell.length_c   1.000
_cell.angle_alpha   90.00
_cell.angle_beta   90.00
_cell.angle_gamma   90.00
#
_symmetry.space_group_name_H-M   'P 1'
#
loop_
_entity.id
_entity.type
_entity.pdbx_description
1 polymer ?
#
loop_
_entity_poly.entity_id
_entity_poly.type
_entity_poly.pdbx_seq_one_letter_code
_entity_poly.pdbx_strand_id
1 'polypeptide(L)'
;MASLSQARHTCSLIARDPDASPAERRSAIHNAFDPCNAFRAQVTIAAPKELVSPSHRAYFELREFGDCIALGLRVEDPEYGVRRITYDERLSELIDAMRRDLDDVT
;
A
#
# COMPACT_ATOMS: atom_id res chain seq x y z
N MET A 1 6.98 -4.62 4.80
CA MET A 1 5.65 -4.62 5.45
C MET A 1 5.38 -3.38 6.30
N ALA A 2 6.29 -2.98 7.19
CA ALA A 2 6.11 -1.77 8.00
C ALA A 2 5.88 -0.50 7.15
N SER A 3 6.62 -0.32 6.05
CA SER A 3 6.45 0.80 5.12
C SER A 3 5.05 0.83 4.48
N LEU A 4 4.57 -0.30 3.94
CA LEU A 4 3.21 -0.41 3.38
C LEU A 4 2.13 -0.13 4.43
N SER A 5 2.31 -0.63 5.66
CA SER A 5 1.37 -0.39 6.76
C SER A 5 1.31 1.10 7.15
N GLN A 6 2.48 1.75 7.22
CA GLN A 6 2.58 3.18 7.48
C GLN A 6 1.93 4.01 6.36
N ALA A 7 2.19 3.66 5.10
CA ALA A 7 1.57 4.33 3.96
C ALA A 7 0.05 4.18 3.95
N ARG A 8 -0.46 2.97 4.24
CA ARG A 8 -1.89 2.71 4.39
C ARG A 8 -2.52 3.53 5.51
N HIS A 9 -1.81 3.67 6.63
CA HIS A 9 -2.27 4.49 7.75
C HIS A 9 -2.38 5.97 7.33
N THR A 10 -1.35 6.53 6.70
CA THR A 10 -1.39 7.90 6.17
C THR A 10 -2.54 8.10 5.19
N CYS A 11 -2.75 7.16 4.26
CA CYS A 11 -3.91 7.17 3.36
C CYS A 11 -5.24 7.24 4.13
N SER A 12 -5.36 6.48 5.22
CA SER A 12 -6.56 6.51 6.07
C SER A 12 -6.78 7.86 6.75
N LEU A 13 -5.72 8.50 7.23
CA LEU A 13 -5.82 9.80 7.90
C LEU A 13 -6.25 10.88 6.90
N ILE A 14 -5.59 10.93 5.74
CA ILE A 14 -5.88 11.92 4.70
C ILE A 14 -7.28 11.77 4.12
N ALA A 15 -7.75 10.54 3.89
CA ALA A 15 -9.10 10.31 3.37
C ALA A 15 -10.21 10.69 4.36
N ARG A 16 -9.89 10.83 5.66
CA ARG A 16 -10.81 11.25 6.72
C ARG A 16 -10.77 12.75 6.98
N ASP A 17 -9.78 13.45 6.45
CA ASP A 17 -9.58 14.86 6.68
C ASP A 17 -10.41 15.69 5.66
N PRO A 18 -11.55 16.27 6.07
CA PRO A 18 -12.37 17.07 5.18
C PRO A 18 -11.69 18.37 4.75
N ASP A 19 -10.74 18.86 5.56
CA ASP A 19 -10.12 20.18 5.44
C ASP A 19 -8.80 20.14 4.67
N ALA A 20 -8.20 18.95 4.53
CA ALA A 20 -6.99 18.75 3.72
C ALA A 20 -7.20 19.22 2.27
N SER A 21 -6.42 20.22 1.87
CA SER A 21 -6.41 20.74 0.50
C SER A 21 -5.87 19.71 -0.50
N PRO A 22 -6.18 19.84 -1.81
CA PRO A 22 -5.63 18.96 -2.84
C PRO A 22 -4.09 18.93 -2.90
N ALA A 23 -3.42 20.01 -2.48
CA ALA A 23 -1.96 20.06 -2.40
C ALA A 23 -1.44 19.24 -1.21
N GLU A 24 -2.06 19.37 -0.05
CA GLU A 24 -1.71 18.61 1.15
C GLU A 24 -1.95 17.12 0.97
N ARG A 25 -3.08 16.72 0.37
CA ARG A 25 -3.37 15.31 0.06
C ARG A 25 -2.28 14.72 -0.83
N ARG A 26 -1.95 15.38 -1.94
CA ARG A 26 -0.89 14.92 -2.86
C ARG A 26 0.47 14.83 -2.17
N SER A 27 0.84 15.84 -1.39
CA SER A 27 2.12 15.86 -0.66
C SER A 27 2.19 14.72 0.37
N ALA A 28 1.15 14.56 1.19
CA ALA A 28 1.09 13.52 2.21
C ALA A 28 1.14 12.12 1.61
N ILE A 29 0.38 11.87 0.52
CA ILE A 29 0.42 10.60 -0.20
C ILE A 29 1.82 10.40 -0.78
N HIS A 30 2.38 11.35 -1.54
CA HIS A 30 3.72 11.22 -2.11
C HIS A 30 4.77 10.84 -1.06
N ASN A 31 4.81 11.56 0.06
CA ASN A 31 5.79 11.33 1.13
C ASN A 31 5.60 9.98 1.83
N ALA A 32 4.36 9.49 1.92
CA ALA A 32 4.07 8.19 2.51
C ALA A 32 4.63 7.01 1.69
N PHE A 33 4.79 7.16 0.37
CA PHE A 33 5.28 6.10 -0.52
C PHE A 33 6.80 6.08 -0.68
N ASP A 34 7.53 7.11 -0.26
CA ASP A 34 8.99 7.15 -0.41
C ASP A 34 9.67 5.93 0.25
N PRO A 35 9.35 5.55 1.50
CA PRO A 35 9.89 4.31 2.10
C PRO A 35 9.40 3.03 1.41
N CYS A 36 8.23 3.07 0.76
CA CYS A 36 7.68 1.93 0.03
C CYS A 36 8.46 1.65 -1.26
N ASN A 37 8.98 2.69 -1.93
CA ASN A 37 9.83 2.55 -3.10
C ASN A 37 11.13 1.79 -2.78
N ALA A 38 11.80 2.18 -1.68
CA ALA A 38 13.01 1.51 -1.22
C ALA A 38 12.75 0.03 -0.87
N PHE A 39 11.66 -0.24 -0.15
CA PHE A 39 11.24 -1.62 0.16
C PHE A 39 11.00 -2.45 -1.10
N ARG A 40 10.28 -1.90 -2.09
CA ARG A 40 10.00 -2.59 -3.36
C ARG A 40 11.29 -2.92 -4.11
N ALA A 41 12.22 -1.98 -4.18
CA ALA A 41 13.52 -2.20 -4.82
C ALA A 41 14.29 -3.33 -4.12
N GLN A 42 14.35 -3.31 -2.78
CA GLN A 42 15.02 -4.33 -1.99
C GLN A 42 14.42 -5.72 -2.23
N VAL A 43 13.09 -5.87 -2.16
CA VAL A 43 12.42 -7.16 -2.40
C VAL A 43 12.69 -7.67 -3.82
N THR A 44 12.66 -6.78 -4.81
CA THR A 44 12.92 -7.14 -6.22
C THR A 44 14.32 -7.71 -6.42
N ILE A 45 15.30 -7.24 -5.65
CA ILE A 45 16.70 -7.65 -5.75
C ILE A 45 16.98 -8.91 -4.92
N ALA A 46 16.44 -8.97 -3.70
CA ALA A 46 16.91 -9.92 -2.69
C ALA A 46 15.96 -11.09 -2.42
N ALA A 47 14.68 -11.01 -2.83
CA ALA A 47 13.70 -12.05 -2.52
C ALA A 47 13.50 -13.03 -3.69
N PRO A 48 13.09 -14.28 -3.41
CA PRO A 48 12.60 -15.22 -4.42
C PRO A 48 11.47 -14.65 -5.28
N LYS A 49 11.35 -15.15 -6.52
CA LYS A 49 10.35 -14.67 -7.49
C LYS A 49 8.92 -14.79 -6.98
N GLU A 50 8.69 -15.81 -6.16
CA GLU A 50 7.44 -16.15 -5.50
C GLU A 50 6.99 -15.05 -4.52
N LEU A 51 7.94 -14.26 -3.98
CA LEU A 51 7.67 -13.09 -3.13
C LEU A 51 7.62 -11.77 -3.91
N VAL A 52 8.37 -11.66 -5.01
CA VAL A 52 8.41 -10.43 -5.82
C VAL A 52 7.02 -10.08 -6.37
N SER A 53 6.30 -11.05 -6.95
CA SER A 53 4.99 -10.77 -7.57
C SER A 53 3.92 -10.32 -6.56
N PRO A 54 3.68 -11.03 -5.44
CA PRO A 54 2.75 -10.56 -4.40
C PRO A 54 3.16 -9.21 -3.80
N SER A 55 4.47 -8.97 -3.63
CA SER A 55 4.99 -7.70 -3.11
C SER A 55 4.66 -6.53 -4.05
N HIS A 56 4.86 -6.72 -5.36
CA HIS A 56 4.51 -5.72 -6.37
C HIS A 56 3.00 -5.48 -6.41
N ARG A 57 2.17 -6.53 -6.38
CA ARG A 57 0.71 -6.37 -6.37
C ARG A 57 0.23 -5.55 -5.17
N ALA A 58 0.68 -5.89 -3.97
CA ALA A 58 0.32 -5.13 -2.76
C ALA A 58 0.80 -3.67 -2.84
N TYR A 59 2.01 -3.44 -3.35
CA TYR A 59 2.53 -2.08 -3.54
C TYR A 59 1.71 -1.27 -4.53
N PHE A 60 1.44 -1.80 -5.72
CA PHE A 60 0.73 -1.07 -6.77
C PHE A 60 -0.72 -0.81 -6.41
N GLU A 61 -1.39 -1.77 -5.78
CA GLU A 61 -2.76 -1.58 -5.30
C GLU A 61 -2.83 -0.47 -4.25
N LEU A 62 -1.88 -0.46 -3.29
CA LEU A 62 -1.82 0.62 -2.31
C LEU A 62 -1.52 1.96 -2.96
N ARG A 63 -0.63 1.99 -3.95
CA ARG A 63 -0.24 3.21 -4.66
C ARG A 63 -1.42 3.80 -5.42
N GLU A 64 -2.16 2.97 -6.15
CA GLU A 64 -3.36 3.40 -6.86
C GLU A 64 -4.42 3.92 -5.87
N PHE A 65 -4.62 3.23 -4.75
CA PHE A 65 -5.52 3.68 -3.71
C PHE A 65 -5.11 5.05 -3.13
N GLY A 66 -3.83 5.24 -2.86
CA GLY A 66 -3.27 6.52 -2.42
C GLY A 66 -3.46 7.63 -3.47
N ASP A 67 -3.28 7.32 -4.76
CA ASP A 67 -3.48 8.26 -5.85
C ASP A 67 -4.94 8.70 -5.97
N CYS A 68 -5.90 7.78 -5.79
CA CYS A 68 -7.32 8.14 -5.73
C CYS A 68 -7.62 9.08 -4.55
N ILE A 69 -7.04 8.84 -3.38
CA ILE A 69 -7.18 9.72 -2.21
C ILE A 69 -6.56 11.10 -2.48
N ALA A 70 -5.40 11.13 -3.14
CA ALA A 70 -4.76 12.37 -3.58
C ALA A 70 -5.63 13.18 -4.56
N LEU A 71 -6.43 12.48 -5.39
CA LEU A 71 -7.42 13.08 -6.29
C LEU A 71 -8.76 13.43 -5.62
N GLY A 72 -8.92 13.03 -4.36
CA GLY A 72 -10.04 13.45 -3.52
C GLY A 72 -11.03 12.35 -3.13
N LEU A 73 -10.71 11.08 -3.37
CA LEU A 73 -11.47 9.95 -2.82
C LEU A 73 -11.54 10.05 -1.28
N ARG A 74 -12.76 9.97 -0.75
CA ARG A 74 -13.07 10.09 0.68
C ARG A 74 -13.53 8.77 1.27
N VAL A 75 -13.50 8.66 2.60
CA VAL A 75 -13.98 7.46 3.30
C VAL A 75 -15.46 7.18 3.08
N GLU A 76 -16.26 8.23 2.85
CA GLU A 76 -17.69 8.10 2.61
C GLU A 76 -18.03 7.55 1.22
N ASP A 77 -17.08 7.60 0.28
CA ASP A 77 -17.28 7.13 -1.08
C ASP A 77 -17.28 5.61 -1.13
N PRO A 78 -18.28 4.95 -1.77
CA PRO A 78 -18.31 3.49 -1.88
C PRO A 78 -17.04 2.88 -2.49
N GLU A 79 -16.41 3.61 -3.42
CA GLU A 79 -15.14 3.22 -4.04
C GLU A 79 -14.01 3.06 -3.02
N TYR A 80 -14.00 3.84 -1.93
CA TYR A 80 -13.01 3.70 -0.86
C TYR A 80 -13.09 2.31 -0.20
N GLY A 81 -14.32 1.84 0.05
CA GLY A 81 -14.57 0.52 0.61
C GLY A 81 -14.02 -0.59 -0.27
N VAL A 82 -14.30 -0.50 -1.58
CA VAL A 82 -13.82 -1.46 -2.59
C VAL A 82 -12.29 -1.49 -2.63
N ARG A 83 -11.64 -0.33 -2.79
CA ARG A 83 -10.17 -0.24 -2.87
C ARG A 83 -9.48 -0.70 -1.60
N ARG A 84 -10.06 -0.39 -0.44
CA ARG A 84 -9.56 -0.89 0.84
C ARG A 84 -9.58 -2.42 0.87
N ILE A 85 -10.70 -3.03 0.51
CA ILE A 85 -10.83 -4.50 0.50
C ILE A 85 -9.84 -5.12 -0.48
N THR A 86 -9.74 -4.59 -1.70
CA THR A 86 -8.77 -5.09 -2.69
C THR A 86 -7.35 -5.02 -2.16
N TYR A 87 -6.94 -3.90 -1.56
CA TYR A 87 -5.62 -3.79 -0.95
C TYR A 87 -5.41 -4.80 0.21
N ASP A 88 -6.39 -4.93 1.10
CA ASP A 88 -6.32 -5.85 2.24
C ASP A 88 -6.15 -7.32 1.76
N GLU A 89 -6.81 -7.70 0.66
CA GLU A 89 -6.63 -9.00 0.00
C GLU A 89 -5.20 -9.19 -0.55
N ARG A 90 -4.67 -8.20 -1.28
CA ARG A 90 -3.28 -8.28 -1.80
C ARG A 90 -2.25 -8.30 -0.68
N LEU A 91 -2.52 -7.61 0.42
CA LEU A 91 -1.68 -7.65 1.61
C LEU A 91 -1.68 -9.04 2.24
N SER A 92 -2.85 -9.68 2.32
CA SER A 92 -2.95 -11.06 2.82
C SER A 92 -2.17 -12.03 1.94
N GLU A 93 -2.31 -11.94 0.61
CA GLU A 93 -1.54 -12.78 -0.32
C GLU A 93 -0.03 -12.65 -0.12
N LEU A 94 0.46 -11.42 0.09
CA LEU A 94 1.87 -11.17 0.37
C LEU A 94 2.29 -11.78 1.72
N ILE A 95 1.49 -11.62 2.77
CA ILE A 95 1.77 -12.22 4.09
C ILE A 95 1.86 -13.75 3.98
N ASP A 96 0.95 -14.37 3.25
CA ASP A 96 0.94 -15.83 3.06
C ASP A 96 2.12 -16.32 2.22
N ALA A 97 2.55 -15.54 1.23
CA ALA A 97 3.77 -15.81 0.49
C ALA A 97 5.01 -15.70 1.41
N MET A 98 5.10 -14.65 2.23
CA MET A 98 6.20 -14.46 3.18
C MET A 98 6.26 -15.57 4.23
N ARG A 99 5.12 -16.05 4.72
CA ARG A 99 5.07 -17.17 5.67
C ARG A 99 5.57 -18.46 5.05
N ARG A 100 5.13 -18.79 3.84
CA ARG A 100 5.60 -19.97 3.11
C ARG A 100 7.10 -19.94 2.86
N ASP A 101 7.64 -18.78 2.47
CA ASP A 101 9.08 -18.60 2.28
C ASP A 101 9.87 -18.84 3.59
N LEU A 102 9.33 -18.45 4.75
CA LEU A 102 9.94 -18.75 6.05
C LEU A 102 9.86 -20.24 6.41
N ASP A 103 8.73 -20.89 6.12
CA ASP A 103 8.52 -22.31 6.41
C ASP A 103 9.39 -23.21 5.52
N ASP A 104 9.66 -22.80 4.26
CA ASP A 104 10.52 -23.51 3.30
C ASP A 104 12.02 -23.43 3.64
N VAL A 105 12.40 -22.58 4.60
CA VAL A 105 13.80 -22.42 5.08
C VAL A 105 14.10 -23.33 6.29
N THR A 106 13.09 -24.07 6.79
CA THR A 106 13.21 -25.05 7.90
C THR A 106 13.25 -26.50 7.42
#